data_AF-A0AAW4L8T9-F1
#
_entry.id   AF-A0AAW4L8T9-F1
#
_cell.length_a   1.000
_cell.length_b   1.000
_cell.length_c   1.000
_cell.angle_alpha   90.00
_cell.angle_beta   90.00
_cell.angle_gamma   90.00
#
_symmetry.space_group_name_H-M   'P 1'
#
loop_
_entity.id
_entity.type
_entity.pdbx_description
1 polymer ?
#
loop_
_entity_poly.entity_id
_entity_poly.type
_entity_poly.pdbx_seq_one_letter_code
_entity_poly.pdbx_strand_id
1 'polypeptide(L)'
;MPDSVASGQRFPETVKARYFRVDRRDIVYLKFILEAYEGLSTMSTADRKEGIVRISFSTWAEQDIGDLLAALAADIELVEVSDPMEAINA
;
A
#
# COMPACT_ATOMS: atom_id res chain seq x y z
N MET A 1 15.03 41.83 14.82
CA MET A 1 13.78 41.04 14.85
C MET A 1 14.04 39.79 14.04
N PRO A 2 14.00 38.59 14.65
CA PRO A 2 14.61 37.38 14.09
C PRO A 2 13.68 36.60 13.14
N ASP A 3 14.32 35.89 12.22
CA ASP A 3 13.74 34.84 11.39
C ASP A 3 13.09 33.75 12.24
N SER A 4 11.81 33.47 11.99
CA SER A 4 11.10 32.29 12.52
C SER A 4 10.11 31.82 11.45
N VAL A 5 10.63 31.14 10.45
CA VAL A 5 9.81 30.25 9.60
C VAL A 5 9.77 28.91 10.32
N ALA A 6 8.56 28.54 10.71
CA ALA A 6 8.24 27.45 11.61
C ALA A 6 8.97 26.14 11.27
N SER A 7 9.60 25.56 12.29
CA SER A 7 9.94 24.14 12.35
C SER A 7 8.76 23.33 11.84
N GLY A 8 8.96 22.63 10.71
CA GLY A 8 8.00 21.68 10.17
C GLY A 8 7.69 20.63 11.24
N GLN A 9 6.56 20.78 11.90
CA GLN A 9 6.08 19.81 12.85
C GLN A 9 5.70 18.56 12.04
N ARG A 10 6.61 17.58 12.01
CA ARG A 10 6.30 16.21 11.57
C ARG A 10 5.25 15.68 12.53
N PHE A 11 3.98 15.76 12.14
CA PHE A 11 2.97 14.89 12.70
C PHE A 11 3.42 13.45 12.40
N PRO A 12 3.37 12.52 13.38
CA PRO A 12 3.65 11.12 13.09
C PRO A 12 2.60 10.63 12.09
N GLU A 13 2.98 10.55 10.82
CA GLU A 13 2.13 10.04 9.77
C GLU A 13 1.86 8.56 10.07
N THR A 14 0.61 8.25 10.43
CA THR A 14 0.23 6.86 10.66
C THR A 14 0.13 6.17 9.32
N VAL A 15 1.08 5.29 9.07
CA VAL A 15 1.13 4.41 7.90
C VAL A 15 0.27 3.18 8.18
N LYS A 16 -0.71 2.94 7.32
CA LYS A 16 -1.52 1.72 7.27
C LYS A 16 -0.93 0.76 6.24
N ALA A 17 -1.25 -0.52 6.38
CA ALA A 17 -0.90 -1.54 5.40
C ALA A 17 -2.08 -2.50 5.17
N ARG A 18 -2.23 -2.93 3.92
CA ARG A 18 -3.14 -4.01 3.51
C ARG A 18 -2.36 -5.05 2.71
N TYR A 19 -2.79 -6.30 2.80
CA TYR A 19 -2.13 -7.43 2.15
C TYR A 19 -3.06 -8.05 1.13
N PHE A 20 -2.50 -8.38 -0.03
CA PHE A 20 -3.27 -8.96 -1.13
C PHE A 20 -2.51 -10.11 -1.76
N ARG A 21 -3.22 -11.20 -2.04
CA ARG A 21 -2.78 -12.26 -2.94
C ARG A 21 -3.08 -11.82 -4.38
N VAL A 22 -2.08 -11.90 -5.24
CA VAL A 22 -2.12 -11.46 -6.65
C VAL A 22 -1.50 -12.54 -7.53
N ASP A 23 -2.06 -12.78 -8.71
CA ASP A 23 -1.39 -13.63 -9.70
C ASP A 23 -0.01 -13.02 -10.05
N ARG A 24 1.01 -13.87 -10.14
CA ARG A 24 2.39 -13.46 -10.43
C ARG A 24 2.52 -12.63 -11.72
N ARG A 25 1.63 -12.87 -12.69
CA ARG A 25 1.61 -12.14 -13.98
C ARG A 25 1.15 -10.70 -13.81
N ASP A 26 0.30 -10.44 -12.82
CA ASP A 26 -0.32 -9.14 -12.58
C ASP A 26 0.44 -8.29 -11.55
N ILE A 27 1.38 -8.88 -10.79
CA ILE A 27 2.19 -8.14 -9.80
C ILE A 27 2.92 -6.95 -10.43
N VAL A 28 3.50 -7.11 -11.63
CA VAL A 28 4.21 -6.01 -12.30
C VAL A 28 3.24 -4.94 -12.77
N TYR A 29 2.07 -5.34 -13.27
CA TYR A 29 1.01 -4.41 -13.67
C TYR A 29 0.48 -3.60 -12.49
N LEU A 30 0.13 -4.27 -11.38
CA LEU A 30 -0.31 -3.63 -10.15
C LEU A 30 0.74 -2.65 -9.62
N LYS A 31 2.02 -3.06 -9.60
CA LYS A 31 3.12 -2.19 -9.19
C LYS A 31 3.19 -0.92 -10.04
N PHE A 32 3.12 -1.10 -11.36
CA PHE A 32 3.22 0.00 -12.31
C PHE A 32 2.11 1.04 -12.11
N ILE A 33 0.87 0.60 -11.89
CA ILE A 33 -0.24 1.51 -11.62
C ILE A 33 -0.06 2.23 -10.28
N LEU A 34 0.30 1.53 -9.20
CA LEU A 34 0.49 2.17 -7.90
C LEU A 34 1.63 3.21 -7.93
N GLU A 35 2.72 2.93 -8.64
CA GLU A 35 3.85 3.85 -8.79
C GLU A 35 3.53 5.06 -9.69
N ALA A 36 2.52 4.97 -10.57
CA ALA A 36 2.04 6.11 -11.35
C ALA A 36 1.33 7.17 -10.48
N TYR A 37 0.82 6.78 -9.31
CA TYR A 37 0.25 7.69 -8.30
C TYR A 37 1.28 7.99 -7.21
N GLU A 38 2.28 8.81 -7.55
CA GLU A 38 3.38 9.16 -6.65
C GLU A 38 2.87 9.68 -5.28
N GLY A 39 3.47 9.17 -4.20
CA GLY A 39 3.15 9.59 -2.84
C GLY A 39 1.87 8.99 -2.25
N LEU A 40 1.09 8.22 -3.02
CA LEU A 40 -0.18 7.65 -2.56
C LEU A 40 0.01 6.32 -1.82
N SER A 41 0.88 5.45 -2.35
CA SER A 41 1.22 4.19 -1.69
C SER A 41 2.60 3.67 -2.10
N THR A 42 3.06 2.65 -1.39
CA THR A 42 4.22 1.83 -1.74
C THR A 42 3.83 0.36 -1.74
N MET A 43 4.43 -0.43 -2.63
CA MET A 43 4.21 -1.87 -2.69
C MET A 43 5.51 -2.66 -2.46
N SER A 44 5.46 -3.63 -1.56
CA SER A 44 6.53 -4.61 -1.35
C SER A 44 5.98 -6.04 -1.41
N THR A 45 6.83 -7.02 -1.69
CA THR A 45 6.43 -8.44 -1.60
C THR A 45 6.49 -8.90 -0.14
N ALA A 46 5.38 -9.44 0.38
CA ALA A 46 5.31 -10.02 1.72
C ALA A 46 5.59 -11.54 1.68
N ASP A 47 5.02 -12.26 0.71
CA ASP A 47 5.33 -13.67 0.44
C ASP A 47 5.48 -13.91 -1.06
N ARG A 48 6.67 -14.32 -1.49
CA ARG A 48 6.97 -14.58 -2.90
C ARG A 48 6.36 -15.90 -3.42
N LYS A 49 6.20 -16.90 -2.55
CA LYS A 49 5.67 -18.22 -2.94
C LYS A 49 4.17 -18.11 -3.21
N GLU A 50 3.45 -17.48 -2.28
CA GLU A 50 2.00 -17.33 -2.35
C GLU A 50 1.55 -16.13 -3.19
N GLY A 51 2.48 -15.27 -3.63
CA GLY A 51 2.15 -14.07 -4.41
C GLY A 51 1.49 -12.97 -3.57
N ILE A 52 1.86 -12.87 -2.30
CA ILE A 52 1.29 -11.88 -1.37
C ILE A 52 2.13 -10.61 -1.42
N VAL A 53 1.46 -9.48 -1.68
CA VAL A 53 2.05 -8.15 -1.64
C VAL A 53 1.50 -7.36 -0.45
N ARG A 54 2.31 -6.45 0.07
CA ARG A 54 1.96 -5.46 1.08
C ARG A 54 1.86 -4.11 0.40
N ILE A 55 0.71 -3.45 0.53
CA ILE A 55 0.49 -2.09 0.07
C ILE A 55 0.44 -1.19 1.30
N SER A 56 1.39 -0.26 1.41
CA SER A 56 1.48 0.67 2.54
C SER A 56 1.12 2.08 2.07
N PHE A 57 0.31 2.77 2.85
CA PHE A 57 -0.21 4.09 2.52
C PHE A 57 -0.49 4.88 3.78
N SER A 58 -0.53 6.19 3.63
CA SER A 58 -0.83 7.09 4.74
C SER A 58 -2.32 7.15 5.00
N THR A 59 -2.72 7.48 6.23
CA THR A 59 -4.14 7.54 6.61
C THR A 59 -4.95 8.53 5.75
N TRP A 60 -4.33 9.62 5.28
CA TRP A 60 -4.99 10.58 4.39
C TRP A 60 -5.29 10.01 2.99
N ALA A 61 -4.56 8.98 2.56
CA ALA A 61 -4.68 8.35 1.24
C ALA A 61 -5.62 7.12 1.25
N GLU A 62 -6.23 6.80 2.39
CA GLU A 62 -6.99 5.55 2.56
C GLU A 62 -8.18 5.44 1.60
N GLN A 63 -8.90 6.54 1.38
CA GLN A 63 -10.03 6.56 0.45
C GLN A 63 -9.55 6.38 -0.99
N ASP A 64 -8.57 7.18 -1.42
CA ASP A 64 -8.04 7.15 -2.78
C ASP A 64 -7.43 5.78 -3.13
N ILE A 65 -6.70 5.17 -2.19
CA ILE A 65 -6.17 3.80 -2.36
C ILE A 65 -7.29 2.77 -2.36
N GLY A 66 -8.30 2.92 -1.51
CA GLY A 66 -9.47 2.04 -1.52
C GLY A 66 -10.16 2.03 -2.89
N ASP A 67 -10.42 3.21 -3.45
CA ASP A 67 -11.10 3.37 -4.73
C ASP A 67 -10.24 2.85 -5.90
N LEU A 68 -8.93 3.12 -5.88
CA LEU A 68 -7.99 2.59 -6.89
C LEU A 68 -7.93 1.07 -6.87
N LEU A 69 -7.81 0.45 -5.69
CA LEU A 69 -7.74 -1.00 -5.56
C LEU A 69 -9.07 -1.66 -5.96
N ALA A 70 -10.20 -1.04 -5.63
CA ALA A 70 -11.52 -1.52 -6.06
C ALA A 70 -11.68 -1.47 -7.59
N ALA A 71 -11.18 -0.41 -8.24
CA ALA A 71 -11.18 -0.32 -9.70
C ALA A 71 -10.28 -1.40 -10.33
N LEU A 72 -9.06 -1.59 -9.80
CA LEU A 72 -8.13 -2.62 -10.30
C LEU A 72 -8.64 -4.04 -10.09
N ALA A 73 -9.37 -4.31 -9.01
CA ALA A 73 -9.99 -5.60 -8.76
C ALA A 73 -11.05 -6.00 -9.80
N ALA A 74 -11.51 -5.07 -10.63
CA ALA A 74 -12.36 -5.39 -11.78
C ALA A 74 -11.58 -5.98 -12.97
N ASP A 75 -10.27 -5.73 -13.04
CA ASP A 75 -9.40 -6.12 -14.17
C ASP A 75 -8.48 -7.30 -13.82
N ILE A 76 -8.07 -7.44 -12.54
CA ILE A 76 -7.15 -8.48 -12.07
C ILE A 76 -7.66 -9.20 -10.82
N GLU A 77 -7.19 -10.43 -10.57
CA GLU A 77 -7.51 -11.15 -9.33
C GLU A 77 -6.73 -10.55 -8.15
N LEU A 78 -7.39 -9.69 -7.39
CA LEU A 78 -6.87 -9.04 -6.19
C LEU A 78 -7.66 -9.48 -4.96
N VAL A 79 -7.11 -10.41 -4.19
CA VAL A 79 -7.78 -10.97 -3.00
C VAL A 79 -7.12 -10.46 -1.74
N GLU A 80 -7.85 -9.70 -0.93
CA GLU A 80 -7.35 -9.24 0.37
C GLU A 80 -7.16 -10.43 1.32
N VAL A 81 -6.03 -10.44 2.01
CA VAL A 81 -5.65 -11.49 2.97
C VAL A 81 -5.17 -10.84 4.27
N SER A 82 -5.17 -11.61 5.36
CA SER A 82 -4.54 -11.18 6.61
C SER A 82 -3.03 -11.08 6.45
N ASP A 83 -2.38 -10.36 7.38
CA ASP A 83 -0.91 -10.29 7.42
C ASP A 83 -0.32 -11.70 7.55
N PRO A 84 0.51 -12.17 6.60
CA PRO A 84 1.12 -13.49 6.67
C PRO A 84 2.04 -13.65 7.89
N MET A 85 2.54 -12.54 8.46
CA MET A 85 3.38 -12.54 9.65
C MET A 85 2.59 -12.65 10.96
N GLU A 86 1.30 -12.28 10.98
CA GLU A 86 0.44 -12.46 12.17
C GLU A 86 0.21 -13.96 12.43
N ALA A 87 0.04 -14.76 11.38
CA ALA A 87 -0.18 -16.20 11.49
C ALA A 87 1.03 -16.99 12.03
N ILE A 88 2.24 -16.41 12.03
CA ILE A 88 3.46 -17.05 12.53
C ILE A 88 3.64 -16.84 14.05
N ASN A 89 3.03 -15.79 14.62
CA ASN A 89 3.17 -15.41 16.03
C ASN A 89 1.95 -15.75 16.89
N ALA A 90 0.92 -16.38 16.30
CA ALA A 90 -0.28 -16.87 16.97
C ALA A 90 -0.14 -18.36 17.32
#